data_AF-A0A2L1UDX7-F1
#
_entry.id   AF-A0A2L1UDX7-F1
#
_cell.length_a   1.000
_cell.length_b   1.000
_cell.length_c   1.000
_cell.angle_alpha   90.00
_cell.angle_beta   90.00
_cell.angle_gamma   90.00
#
_symmetry.space_group_name_H-M   'P 1'
#
loop_
_entity.id
_entity.type
_entity.pdbx_description
1 polymer ?
#
loop_
_entity_poly.entity_id
_entity_poly.type
_entity_poly.pdbx_seq_one_letter_code
_entity_poly.pdbx_strand_id
1 'polypeptide(L)'
;MHVGDWVSLAYKGEITRGFILRKSESEVKIQVTSTLHGARASEIITVPEGDTWPIEYILSPEDIPDMIELALMTKDKEWFQFLVHELGLWRPVGEVFMN
;
A
#
# COMPACT_ATOMS: atom_id res chain seq x y z
N MET A 1 5.15 -11.99 10.19
CA MET A 1 4.27 -12.37 9.07
C MET A 1 4.13 -13.89 9.03
N HIS A 2 2.90 -14.38 9.03
CA HIS A 2 2.48 -15.78 9.06
C HIS A 2 1.52 -16.08 7.90
N VAL A 3 1.25 -17.36 7.65
CA VAL A 3 0.22 -17.78 6.70
C VAL A 3 -1.13 -17.20 7.13
N GLY A 4 -1.85 -16.57 6.20
CA GLY A 4 -3.10 -15.86 6.44
C GLY A 4 -2.94 -14.36 6.69
N ASP A 5 -1.74 -13.87 7.01
CA ASP A 5 -1.51 -12.44 7.21
C ASP A 5 -1.67 -11.69 5.89
N TRP A 6 -2.23 -10.49 5.99
CA TRP A 6 -2.24 -9.51 4.92
C TRP A 6 -0.87 -8.85 4.78
N VAL A 7 -0.40 -8.72 3.55
CA VAL A 7 0.89 -8.12 3.21
C VAL A 7 0.78 -7.17 2.03
N SER A 8 1.67 -6.19 2.04
CA SER A 8 2.00 -5.37 0.88
C SER A 8 3.32 -5.87 0.29
N LEU A 9 3.48 -5.75 -1.03
CA LEU A 9 4.68 -6.17 -1.72
C LEU A 9 4.95 -5.32 -2.96
N ALA A 10 6.20 -5.24 -3.38
CA ALA A 10 6.58 -4.62 -4.65
C ALA A 10 6.58 -5.70 -5.73
N TYR A 11 5.68 -5.60 -6.72
CA TYR A 11 5.57 -6.56 -7.80
C TYR A 11 5.41 -5.85 -9.15
N LYS A 12 6.30 -6.17 -10.10
CA LYS A 12 6.32 -5.55 -11.44
C LYS A 12 6.33 -4.01 -11.41
N GLY A 13 6.98 -3.41 -10.41
CA GLY A 13 7.07 -1.95 -10.24
C GLY A 13 5.84 -1.30 -9.60
N GLU A 14 4.88 -2.09 -9.10
CA GLU A 14 3.68 -1.61 -8.42
C GLU A 14 3.60 -2.16 -7.00
N ILE A 15 3.02 -1.39 -6.07
CA ILE A 15 2.63 -1.93 -4.77
C ILE A 15 1.36 -2.76 -4.96
N THR A 16 1.45 -4.01 -4.54
CA THR A 16 0.38 -5.00 -4.63
C THR A 16 0.02 -5.45 -3.22
N ARG A 17 -1.25 -5.75 -2.99
CA ARG A 17 -1.75 -6.27 -1.72
C ARG A 17 -2.30 -7.68 -1.89
N GLY A 18 -2.12 -8.50 -0.87
CA GLY A 18 -2.62 -9.86 -0.84
C GLY A 18 -2.47 -10.50 0.53
N PHE A 19 -2.77 -11.79 0.61
CA PHE A 19 -2.59 -12.57 1.83
C PHE A 19 -1.68 -13.77 1.60
N ILE A 20 -0.92 -14.12 2.63
CA ILE A 20 0.07 -15.20 2.57
C ILE A 20 -0.65 -16.56 2.51
N LEU A 21 -0.40 -17.33 1.46
CA LEU A 21 -0.84 -18.73 1.33
C LEU A 21 0.19 -19.70 1.92
N ARG A 22 1.48 -19.39 1.75
CA ARG A 22 2.58 -20.22 2.24
C ARG A 22 3.82 -19.36 2.45
N LYS A 23 4.61 -19.69 3.48
CA LYS A 23 5.90 -19.06 3.77
C LYS A 23 6.99 -20.12 3.88
N SER A 24 8.15 -19.86 3.29
CA SER A 24 9.42 -20.54 3.56
C SER A 24 10.44 -19.54 4.11
N GLU A 25 11.69 -19.98 4.34
CA GLU A 25 12.77 -19.08 4.78
C GLU A 25 13.17 -18.07 3.69
N SER A 26 13.01 -18.41 2.40
CA SER A 26 13.47 -17.60 1.28
C SER A 26 12.35 -16.92 0.50
N GLU A 27 11.15 -17.50 0.51
CA GLU A 27 10.05 -17.10 -0.38
C GLU A 27 8.70 -17.10 0.31
N VAL A 28 7.81 -16.27 -0.22
CA VAL A 28 6.42 -16.14 0.23
C VAL A 28 5.51 -16.29 -0.97
N LYS A 29 4.51 -17.17 -0.84
CA LYS A 29 3.45 -17.37 -1.83
C LYS A 29 2.21 -16.61 -1.39
N ILE A 30 1.68 -15.76 -2.26
CA ILE A 30 0.67 -14.76 -1.93
C ILE A 30 -0.49 -14.87 -2.94
N GLN A 31 -1.72 -14.82 -2.43
CA GLN A 31 -2.91 -14.57 -3.25
C GLN A 31 -3.08 -13.06 -3.38
N VAL A 32 -2.92 -12.52 -4.58
CA VAL A 32 -3.16 -11.11 -4.87
C VAL A 32 -4.66 -10.85 -4.88
N THR A 33 -5.07 -9.78 -4.21
CA THR A 33 -6.47 -9.34 -4.16
C THR A 33 -6.68 -8.01 -4.88
N SER A 34 -5.66 -7.15 -4.90
CA SER A 34 -5.71 -5.81 -5.49
C SER A 34 -4.30 -5.31 -5.82
N THR A 35 -4.14 -4.64 -6.97
CA THR A 35 -3.02 -3.73 -7.21
C THR A 35 -3.51 -2.29 -7.02
N LEU A 36 -2.59 -1.35 -6.77
CA LEU A 36 -2.89 0.09 -6.75
C LEU A 36 -3.67 0.56 -7.99
N HIS A 37 -3.43 -0.05 -9.16
CA HIS A 37 -4.06 0.33 -10.42
C HIS A 37 -5.23 -0.57 -10.87
N GLY A 38 -5.74 -1.46 -10.01
CA GLY A 38 -6.96 -2.22 -10.30
C GLY A 38 -7.04 -3.61 -9.67
N ALA A 39 -8.17 -4.29 -9.89
CA ALA A 39 -8.40 -5.62 -9.35
C ALA A 39 -7.61 -6.69 -10.14
N ARG A 40 -6.56 -7.26 -9.53
CA ARG A 40 -5.92 -8.52 -9.96
C ARG A 40 -6.28 -9.68 -9.03
N ALA A 41 -7.55 -9.74 -8.62
CA ALA A 41 -8.06 -10.57 -7.52
C ALA A 41 -7.87 -12.10 -7.66
N SER A 42 -7.17 -12.58 -8.69
CA SER A 42 -6.99 -13.99 -9.00
C SER A 42 -5.54 -14.41 -9.27
N GLU A 43 -4.55 -13.50 -9.16
CA GLU A 43 -3.15 -13.85 -9.41
C GLU A 43 -2.52 -14.45 -8.14
N ILE A 44 -1.90 -15.63 -8.25
CA ILE A 44 -1.07 -16.18 -7.19
C ILE A 44 0.38 -15.98 -7.59
N ILE A 45 1.15 -15.34 -6.72
CA ILE A 45 2.54 -14.99 -6.97
C ILE A 45 3.44 -15.57 -5.89
N THR A 46 4.70 -15.80 -6.27
CA THR A 46 5.79 -16.14 -5.36
C THR A 46 6.82 -15.04 -5.44
N VAL A 47 7.21 -14.48 -4.31
CA VAL A 47 8.21 -13.41 -4.21
C VAL A 47 9.22 -13.74 -3.10
N PRO A 48 10.44 -13.19 -3.16
CA PRO A 48 11.39 -13.23 -2.04
C PRO A 48 10.77 -12.68 -0.75
N GLU A 49 11.15 -13.24 0.40
CA GLU A 49 10.60 -12.79 1.69
C GLU A 49 10.91 -11.31 1.98
N GLY A 50 12.10 -10.83 1.60
CA GLY A 50 12.50 -9.44 1.74
C GLY A 50 11.70 -8.45 0.87
N ASP A 51 10.95 -8.92 -0.12
CA ASP A 51 10.11 -8.08 -0.97
C ASP A 51 8.67 -7.95 -0.42
N THR A 52 8.42 -8.53 0.75
CA THR A 52 7.13 -8.49 1.44
C THR A 52 7.24 -7.74 2.76
N TRP A 53 6.21 -6.98 3.09
CA TRP A 53 6.10 -6.31 4.37
C TRP A 53 4.67 -6.40 4.91
N PRO A 54 4.47 -6.34 6.24
CA PRO A 54 3.14 -6.28 6.83
C PRO A 54 2.33 -5.15 6.19
N ILE A 55 1.01 -5.32 6.06
CA ILE A 55 0.17 -4.15 5.83
C ILE A 55 0.28 -3.27 7.07
N GLU A 56 1.18 -2.30 7.00
CA GLU A 56 0.99 -1.06 7.72
C GLU A 56 -0.14 -0.32 7.01
N TYR A 57 -1.03 0.29 7.78
CA TYR A 57 -2.01 1.24 7.24
C TYR A 57 -1.22 2.46 6.75
N ILE A 58 -0.55 2.30 5.60
CA ILE A 58 0.05 3.38 4.86
C ILE A 58 -1.15 4.05 4.22
N LEU A 59 -1.46 5.26 4.72
CA LEU A 59 -2.44 6.13 4.10
C LEU A 59 -1.96 6.34 2.66
N SER A 60 -2.63 5.69 1.71
CA SER A 60 -2.22 5.77 0.31
C SER A 60 -2.38 7.24 -0.13
N PRO A 61 -1.50 7.78 -0.98
CA PRO A 61 -1.63 9.17 -1.42
C PRO A 61 -2.99 9.46 -2.05
N GLU A 62 -3.57 8.45 -2.70
CA GLU A 62 -4.90 8.49 -3.32
C GLU A 62 -6.05 8.45 -2.30
N ASP A 63 -5.81 7.90 -1.09
CA ASP A 63 -6.79 7.89 0.00
C ASP A 63 -6.80 9.23 0.76
N ILE A 64 -5.70 10.00 0.69
CA ILE A 64 -5.55 11.27 1.45
C ILE A 64 -6.66 12.29 1.12
N PRO A 65 -7.04 12.55 -0.15
CA PRO A 65 -8.12 13.48 -0.48
C PRO A 65 -9.46 13.12 0.19
N ASP A 66 -9.87 11.85 0.13
CA ASP A 66 -11.11 11.38 0.74
C ASP A 66 -11.05 11.47 2.27
N MET A 67 -9.88 11.18 2.86
CA MET A 67 -9.66 11.36 4.30
C MET A 67 -9.70 12.84 4.72
N ILE A 68 -9.21 13.76 3.88
CA ILE A 68 -9.29 15.20 4.12
C ILE A 68 -10.75 15.66 4.16
N GLU A 69 -11.59 15.19 3.23
CA GLU A 69 -13.02 15.48 3.24
C GLU A 69 -13.69 14.98 4.52
N LEU A 70 -13.36 13.74 4.94
CA LEU A 70 -13.85 13.18 6.21
C LEU A 70 -13.42 14.02 7.42
N ALA A 71 -12.16 14.44 7.49
CA ALA A 71 -11.67 15.30 8.58
C ALA A 71 -12.40 16.65 8.64
N LEU A 72 -12.76 17.23 7.48
CA LEU A 72 -13.58 18.44 7.40
C LEU A 72 -15.02 18.17 7.89
N MET A 73 -15.63 17.05 7.50
CA MET A 73 -16.99 16.68 7.94
C MET A 73 -17.06 16.44 9.46
N THR A 74 -16.06 15.80 10.03
CA THR A 74 -15.97 15.55 11.48
C THR A 74 -15.48 16.77 12.26
N LYS A 75 -15.02 17.82 11.58
CA LYS A 75 -14.40 19.03 12.15
C LYS A 75 -13.15 18.73 12.99
N ASP A 76 -12.44 17.67 12.63
CA ASP A 76 -11.17 17.31 13.27
C ASP A 76 -10.02 18.11 12.64
N LYS A 77 -9.65 19.20 13.32
CA LYS A 77 -8.62 20.12 12.85
C LYS A 77 -7.23 19.50 12.85
N GLU A 78 -6.89 18.73 13.89
CA GLU A 78 -5.54 18.15 14.02
C GLU A 78 -5.34 17.08 12.94
N TRP A 79 -6.36 16.25 12.72
CA TRP A 79 -6.32 15.24 11.69
C TRP A 79 -6.25 15.84 10.29
N PHE A 80 -7.02 16.90 10.01
CA PHE A 80 -6.93 17.62 8.74
C PHE A 80 -5.52 18.17 8.49
N GLN A 81 -4.90 18.80 9.49
CA GLN A 81 -3.56 19.36 9.36
C GLN A 81 -2.50 18.29 9.08
N PHE A 82 -2.61 17.13 9.74
CA PHE A 82 -1.78 15.97 9.46
C PHE A 82 -1.94 15.50 8.01
N LEU A 83 -3.17 15.30 7.54
CA LEU A 83 -3.45 14.79 6.20
C LEU A 83 -2.96 15.74 5.08
N VAL A 84 -3.15 17.05 5.25
CA VAL A 84 -2.64 18.05 4.29
C VAL A 84 -1.11 18.07 4.26
N HIS A 85 -0.46 17.89 5.41
CA HIS A 85 0.99 17.77 5.47
C HIS A 85 1.46 16.52 4.71
N GLU A 86 0.86 15.36 5.01
CA GLU A 86 1.16 14.10 4.32
C GLU A 86 0.97 14.22 2.81
N LEU A 87 -0.14 14.81 2.34
CA LEU A 87 -0.39 15.03 0.91
C LEU A 87 0.75 15.81 0.23
N GLY A 88 1.31 16.81 0.92
CA GLY A 88 2.41 17.62 0.41
C GLY A 88 3.76 16.90 0.36
N LEU A 89 3.94 15.78 1.09
CA LEU A 89 5.16 14.98 1.06
C LEU A 89 5.22 14.07 -0.18
N TRP A 90 4.07 13.69 -0.74
CA TRP A 90 4.00 12.84 -1.91
C TRP A 90 4.29 13.64 -3.18
N ARG A 91 5.32 13.22 -3.93
CA ARG A 91 5.64 13.78 -5.25
C ARG A 91 5.32 12.77 -6.36
N PRO A 92 4.81 13.21 -7.51
CA PRO A 92 4.71 12.36 -8.69
C PRO A 92 6.09 11.79 -9.04
N VAL A 93 6.16 10.49 -9.32
CA VAL A 93 7.40 9.78 -9.63
C VAL A 93 8.20 10.45 -10.77
N GLY A 94 7.51 11.06 -11.73
CA GLY A 94 8.12 11.79 -12.85
C GLY A 94 8.94 13.03 -12.44
N GLU A 95 8.67 13.62 -11.28
CA GLU A 95 9.40 14.81 -10.79
C GLU A 95 10.67 14.44 -10.02
N VAL A 96 10.80 13.18 -9.59
CA VAL A 96 11.94 12.70 -8.79
C VAL A 96 13.13 12.31 -9.69
N PHE A 97 12.88 11.84 -10.91
CA PHE A 97 13.92 11.34 -11.83
C PHE A 97 14.44 12.36 -12.85
N MET A 98 14.02 13.64 -12.78
CA MET A 98 14.48 14.70 -13.69
C MET A 98 15.59 15.61 -13.11
N ASN A 99 16.24 15.23 -12.00
CA ASN A 99 17.38 15.97 -11.42
C ASN A 99 18.64 15.11 -11.33
#